data_AF-A0A6I1W1I8-F1
#
_entry.id   AF-A0A6I1W1I8-F1
#
_cell.length_a   1.000
_cell.length_b   1.000
_cell.length_c   1.000
_cell.angle_alpha   90.00
_cell.angle_beta   90.00
_cell.angle_gamma   90.00
#
_symmetry.space_group_name_H-M   'P 1'
#
loop_
_entity.id
_entity.type
_entity.pdbx_description
1 polymer ?
#
loop_
_entity_poly.entity_id
_entity_poly.type
_entity_poly.pdbx_seq_one_letter_code
_entity_poly.pdbx_strand_id
1 'polypeptide(L)'
;DAHCEHIGVRDLNTDLLVATTRLLDHSAARNIGHFYSEEEFSLHGLAHLQGPILEIGRTCVDPAYRNGGTIAVLWGELAEVLNQGDYHYLMGCASIPMQDGG
;
A
#
# COMPACT_ATOMS: atom_id res chain seq x y z
N ASP A 1 -11.58 4.93 3.66
CA ASP A 1 -10.93 5.15 4.97
C ASP A 1 -10.69 6.64 5.10
N ALA A 2 -11.01 7.26 6.24
CA ALA A 2 -11.00 8.72 6.39
C ALA A 2 -9.59 9.33 6.53
N HIS A 3 -8.60 8.51 6.86
CA HIS A 3 -7.22 8.94 7.08
C HIS A 3 -6.24 8.41 6.02
N CYS A 4 -6.74 7.65 5.05
CA CYS A 4 -5.91 7.02 4.03
C CYS A 4 -6.30 7.52 2.63
N GLU A 5 -5.28 7.74 1.83
CA GLU A 5 -5.42 7.89 0.40
C GLU A 5 -5.51 6.53 -0.28
N HIS A 6 -6.02 6.51 -1.51
CA HIS A 6 -6.14 5.28 -2.29
C HIS A 6 -5.75 5.58 -3.73
N ILE A 7 -4.90 4.72 -4.28
CA ILE A 7 -4.61 4.72 -5.72
C ILE A 7 -5.27 3.50 -6.36
N GLY A 8 -5.52 3.58 -7.66
CA GLY A 8 -6.27 2.56 -8.35
C GLY A 8 -6.00 2.52 -9.84
N VAL A 9 -6.16 1.34 -10.42
CA VAL A 9 -6.01 1.10 -11.86
C VAL A 9 -7.39 0.92 -12.47
N ARG A 10 -7.66 1.64 -13.56
CA ARG A 10 -8.88 1.50 -14.34
C ARG A 10 -8.61 0.83 -15.68
N ASP A 11 -9.52 -0.04 -16.09
CA ASP A 11 -9.57 -0.51 -17.48
C ASP A 11 -10.14 0.60 -18.36
N LEU A 12 -9.36 1.06 -19.33
CA LEU A 12 -9.74 2.17 -20.20
C LEU A 12 -10.90 1.85 -21.17
N ASN A 13 -11.18 0.56 -21.42
CA ASN A 13 -12.27 0.16 -22.30
C ASN A 13 -13.62 0.14 -21.58
N THR A 14 -13.61 -0.21 -20.29
CA THR A 14 -14.82 -0.44 -19.49
C THR A 14 -15.03 0.61 -18.39
N ASP A 15 -14.01 1.43 -18.11
CA ASP A 15 -13.91 2.38 -17.00
C ASP A 15 -14.09 1.73 -15.60
N LEU A 16 -13.90 0.42 -15.51
CA LEU A 16 -13.96 -0.30 -14.24
C LEU A 16 -12.66 -0.12 -13.45
N LEU A 17 -12.78 0.06 -12.13
CA LEU A 17 -11.65 0.01 -11.20
C LEU A 17 -11.27 -1.46 -10.97
N VAL A 18 -10.11 -1.87 -11.48
CA VAL A 18 -9.68 -3.28 -11.53
C VAL A 18 -8.58 -3.63 -10.54
N ALA A 19 -7.92 -2.62 -9.96
CA ALA A 19 -6.99 -2.80 -8.85
C ALA A 19 -6.95 -1.57 -7.96
N THR A 20 -6.60 -1.73 -6.70
CA THR A 20 -6.40 -0.63 -5.77
C THR A 20 -5.41 -1.01 -4.67
N THR A 21 -4.80 -0.01 -4.03
CA THR A 21 -4.09 -0.16 -2.77
C THR A 21 -4.36 1.07 -1.89
N ARG A 22 -4.39 0.85 -0.57
CA ARG A 22 -4.56 1.88 0.44
C ARG A 22 -3.19 2.42 0.83
N LEU A 23 -3.09 3.73 0.99
CA LEU A 23 -1.89 4.45 1.40
C LEU A 23 -2.15 5.16 2.73
N LEU A 24 -1.35 4.86 3.76
CA LEU A 24 -1.38 5.56 5.04
C LEU A 24 -0.05 6.31 5.24
N ASP A 25 -0.13 7.64 5.15
CA ASP A 25 1.00 8.54 5.38
C ASP A 25 1.40 8.56 6.87
N HIS A 26 2.69 8.82 7.15
CA HIS A 26 3.22 8.85 8.51
C HIS A 26 2.57 9.93 9.39
N SER A 27 2.14 11.07 8.82
CA SER A 27 1.48 12.14 9.58
C SER A 27 0.06 11.72 9.95
N ALA A 28 -0.64 11.05 9.03
CA ALA A 28 -1.94 10.44 9.29
C ALA A 28 -1.84 9.32 10.33
N ALA A 29 -0.87 8.42 10.21
CA ALA A 29 -0.60 7.37 11.20
C ALA A 29 -0.32 7.97 12.59
N ARG A 30 0.47 9.05 12.67
CA ARG A 30 0.70 9.77 13.94
C ARG A 30 -0.57 10.37 14.53
N ASN A 31 -1.47 10.89 13.70
CA ASN A 31 -2.75 11.45 14.15
C ASN A 31 -3.70 10.36 14.67
N ILE A 32 -3.68 9.16 14.08
CA ILE A 32 -4.44 8.00 14.53
C ILE A 32 -3.77 7.32 15.75
N GLY A 33 -2.45 7.45 15.85
CA GLY A 33 -1.61 6.96 16.95
C GLY A 33 -0.77 5.72 16.62
N HIS A 34 -0.91 5.14 15.43
CA HIS A 34 -0.18 3.94 14.98
C HIS A 34 -0.32 3.75 13.47
N PHE A 35 0.61 2.99 12.89
CA PHE A 35 0.41 2.31 11.61
C PHE A 35 -0.44 1.05 11.79
N TYR A 36 -1.15 0.62 10.76
CA TYR A 36 -1.94 -0.62 10.84
C TYR A 36 -1.05 -1.83 11.11
N SER A 37 0.12 -1.89 10.48
CA SER A 37 1.08 -3.00 10.66
C SER A 37 1.59 -3.13 12.11
N GLU A 38 1.46 -2.09 12.96
CA GLU A 38 1.79 -2.17 14.39
C GLU A 38 0.75 -2.95 15.21
N GLU A 39 -0.46 -3.15 14.69
CA GLU A 39 -1.48 -4.01 15.30
C GLU A 39 -1.13 -5.50 15.12
N GLU A 40 -0.41 -5.83 14.04
CA GLU A 40 -0.07 -7.21 13.66
C GLU A 40 1.36 -7.58 14.08
N PHE A 41 2.27 -6.60 14.12
CA PHE A 41 3.70 -6.82 14.35
C PHE A 41 4.30 -5.81 15.33
N SER A 42 5.35 -6.26 16.02
CA SER A 42 6.17 -5.43 16.88
C SER A 42 7.21 -4.66 16.05
N LEU A 43 6.94 -3.37 15.76
CA LEU A 43 7.74 -2.56 14.83
C LEU A 43 8.66 -1.53 15.51
N HIS A 44 9.26 -1.87 16.65
CA HIS A 44 10.10 -0.96 17.45
C HIS A 44 11.22 -0.25 16.67
N GLY A 45 11.73 -0.86 15.59
CA GLY A 45 12.77 -0.27 14.73
C GLY A 45 12.30 0.91 13.88
N LEU A 46 11.00 1.04 13.59
CA LEU A 46 10.48 2.10 12.73
C LEU A 46 10.74 3.49 13.30
N ALA A 47 10.64 3.65 14.62
CA ALA A 47 10.86 4.94 15.29
C ALA A 47 12.29 5.50 15.13
N HIS A 48 13.25 4.67 14.72
CA HIS A 48 14.63 5.09 14.49
C HIS A 48 14.92 5.51 13.04
N LEU A 49 14.02 5.21 12.10
CA LEU A 49 14.18 5.59 10.70
C LEU A 49 14.10 7.11 10.53
N GLN A 50 14.97 7.65 9.68
CA GLN A 50 15.04 9.08 9.39
C GLN A 50 14.39 9.35 8.04
N GLY A 51 13.14 9.83 8.07
CA GLY A 51 12.40 10.20 6.87
C GLY A 51 10.93 9.80 6.93
N PRO A 52 10.10 10.36 6.03
CA PRO A 52 8.69 10.00 5.94
C PRO A 52 8.52 8.57 5.44
N ILE A 53 7.54 7.88 6.04
CA ILE A 53 7.22 6.48 5.81
C ILE A 53 5.81 6.41 5.24
N LEU A 54 5.65 5.67 4.14
CA LEU A 54 4.34 5.35 3.60
C LEU A 54 4.02 3.89 3.93
N GLU A 55 2.88 3.65 4.59
CA GLU A 55 2.34 2.31 4.72
C GLU A 55 1.40 2.00 3.56
N ILE A 56 1.60 0.85 2.91
CA ILE A 56 0.69 0.29 1.91
C ILE A 56 -0.03 -0.93 2.44
N GLY A 57 -1.28 -1.11 2.01
CA GLY A 57 -2.05 -2.27 2.39
C GLY A 57 -3.36 -2.40 1.63
N ARG A 58 -4.10 -3.47 1.91
CA ARG A 58 -5.39 -3.79 1.25
C ARG A 58 -5.27 -3.82 -0.29
N THR A 59 -4.08 -4.13 -0.81
CA THR A 59 -3.85 -4.28 -2.25
C THR A 59 -4.71 -5.42 -2.77
N CYS A 60 -5.57 -5.12 -3.72
CA CYS A 60 -6.38 -6.12 -4.39
C CYS A 60 -6.43 -5.87 -5.89
N VAL A 61 -6.55 -6.98 -6.63
CA VAL A 61 -6.69 -6.99 -8.08
C VAL A 61 -7.86 -7.91 -8.41
N ASP A 62 -8.78 -7.40 -9.23
CA ASP A 62 -9.90 -8.17 -9.76
C ASP A 62 -9.37 -9.48 -10.38
N PRO A 63 -9.97 -10.65 -10.07
CA PRO A 63 -9.52 -11.94 -10.59
C PRO A 63 -9.29 -11.99 -12.11
N ALA A 64 -10.11 -11.31 -12.90
CA ALA A 64 -9.98 -11.27 -14.37
C ALA A 64 -8.78 -10.42 -14.84
N TYR A 65 -8.26 -9.56 -13.96
CA TYR A 65 -7.16 -8.64 -14.23
C TYR A 65 -5.87 -9.01 -13.48
N ARG A 66 -5.80 -10.20 -12.85
CA ARG A 66 -4.59 -10.71 -12.17
C ARG A 66 -3.51 -11.13 -13.17
N ASN A 67 -2.84 -10.12 -13.73
CA ASN A 67 -1.72 -10.28 -14.64
C ASN A 67 -0.61 -9.26 -14.29
N GLY A 68 0.58 -9.47 -14.87
CA GLY A 68 1.74 -8.62 -14.61
C GLY A 68 1.57 -7.16 -15.04
N GLY A 69 0.74 -6.89 -16.05
CA GLY A 69 0.48 -5.53 -16.53
C GLY A 69 -0.31 -4.71 -15.52
N THR A 70 -1.39 -5.25 -14.98
CA THR A 70 -2.24 -4.55 -14.00
C THR A 70 -1.45 -4.14 -12.77
N ILE A 71 -0.64 -5.06 -12.21
CA ILE A 71 0.16 -4.75 -11.03
C ILE A 71 1.30 -3.77 -11.34
N ALA A 72 1.90 -3.85 -12.53
CA ALA A 72 2.94 -2.90 -12.95
C ALA A 72 2.39 -1.47 -13.05
N VAL A 73 1.17 -1.28 -13.54
CA VAL A 73 0.52 0.05 -13.57
C VAL A 73 0.27 0.57 -12.16
N LEU A 74 -0.25 -0.28 -11.25
CA LEU A 74 -0.46 0.11 -9.85
C LEU A 74 0.86 0.51 -9.17
N TRP A 75 1.93 -0.25 -9.39
CA TRP A 75 3.26 0.06 -8.85
C TRP A 75 3.87 1.32 -9.47
N GLY A 76 3.59 1.60 -10.74
CA GLY A 76 4.00 2.85 -11.39
C GLY A 76 3.40 4.07 -10.70
N GLU A 77 2.09 4.04 -10.43
CA GLU A 77 1.42 5.12 -9.69
C GLU A 77 1.95 5.24 -8.25
N LEU A 78 2.21 4.11 -7.57
CA LEU A 78 2.81 4.16 -6.25
C LEU A 78 4.19 4.81 -6.27
N ALA A 79 5.03 4.52 -7.27
CA ALA A 79 6.34 5.12 -7.40
C ALA A 79 6.25 6.65 -7.57
N GLU A 80 5.27 7.14 -8.34
CA GLU A 80 5.00 8.56 -8.46
C GLU A 80 4.57 9.19 -7.13
N VAL A 81 3.69 8.53 -6.37
CA VAL A 81 3.30 9.00 -5.03
C VAL A 81 4.50 9.07 -4.09
N LEU A 82 5.38 8.05 -4.11
CA LEU A 82 6.59 8.03 -3.29
C LEU A 82 7.50 9.22 -3.61
N ASN A 83 7.73 9.49 -4.89
CA ASN A 83 8.56 10.59 -5.34
C ASN A 83 7.96 11.96 -5.01
N GLN A 84 6.64 12.13 -5.20
CA GLN A 84 5.95 13.40 -4.95
C GLN A 84 5.85 13.73 -3.46
N GLY A 85 5.71 12.71 -2.60
CA GLY A 85 5.65 12.88 -1.16
C GLY A 85 7.01 12.83 -0.45
N ASP A 86 8.12 12.73 -1.20
CA ASP A 86 9.49 12.60 -0.67
C ASP A 86 9.63 11.43 0.33
N TYR A 87 8.90 10.34 0.09
CA TYR A 87 8.88 9.17 0.98
C TYR A 87 10.20 8.40 0.90
N HIS A 88 10.85 8.22 2.04
CA HIS A 88 12.13 7.50 2.12
C HIS A 88 11.94 5.99 2.32
N TYR A 89 10.80 5.61 2.90
CA TYR A 89 10.51 4.22 3.23
C TYR A 89 9.08 3.86 2.81
N LEU A 90 8.97 2.69 2.20
CA LEU A 90 7.72 2.03 1.92
C LEU A 90 7.63 0.77 2.79
N MET A 91 6.52 0.57 3.48
CA MET A 91 6.30 -0.62 4.31
C MET A 91 4.84 -1.07 4.25
N GLY A 92 4.57 -2.26 4.77
CA GLY A 92 3.22 -2.81 4.90
C GLY A 92 3.30 -4.27 5.30
N CYS A 93 2.14 -4.86 5.60
CA CYS A 93 2.04 -6.28 5.91
C CYS A 93 1.25 -7.03 4.83
N ALA A 94 1.66 -8.27 4.56
CA ALA A 94 0.94 -9.20 3.71
C ALA A 94 0.78 -10.54 4.42
N SER A 95 -0.32 -11.23 4.15
CA SER A 95 -0.56 -12.59 4.65
C SER A 95 -0.10 -13.60 3.60
N ILE A 96 0.58 -14.65 4.05
CA ILE A 96 0.98 -15.78 3.21
C ILE A 96 0.10 -16.97 3.59
N PRO A 97 -0.67 -17.55 2.66
CA PRO A 97 -1.39 -18.80 2.93
C PRO A 97 -0.39 -19.92 3.26
N MET A 98 -0.64 -20.68 4.31
CA MET A 98 0.23 -21.83 4.68
C MET A 98 -0.23 -23.16 4.05
N GLN A 99 -1.20 -23.11 3.12
CA GLN A 99 -1.86 -24.30 2.59
C GLN A 99 -0.97 -25.13 1.64
N ASP A 100 0.07 -24.51 1.08
CA ASP A 100 1.07 -25.10 0.19
C ASP A 100 2.45 -25.29 0.86
N GLY A 101 2.55 -25.05 2.16
CA GLY A 101 3.78 -25.24 2.94
C GLY A 101 4.65 -23.99 3.11
N GLY A 102 4.27 -22.86 2.49
CA GLY A 102 5.02 -21.60 2.55
C GLY A 102 6.16 -21.50 1.54
#